data_AF-A0A5M8SAK6-F1
#
_entry.id   AF-A0A5M8SAK6-F1
#
_cell.length_a   1.000
_cell.length_b   1.000
_cell.length_c   1.000
_cell.angle_alpha   90.00
_cell.angle_beta   90.00
_cell.angle_gamma   90.00
#
_symmetry.space_group_name_H-M   'P 1'
#
loop_
_entity.id
_entity.type
_entity.pdbx_description
1 polymer ?
#
loop_
_entity_poly.entity_id
_entity_poly.type
_entity_poly.pdbx_seq_one_letter_code
_entity_poly.pdbx_strand_id
1 'polypeptide(L)'
;MGELYLYAIMKAENPNAIRFGWVSPITGITYCGICLGAAVTPQVGAQCGVCGAHVAQLLDIRIKGDDWRRTWKDAFTADELASCG
;
A
#
# COMPACT_ATOMS: atom_id res chain seq x y z
N MET A 1 -23.57 1.90 -2.24
CA MET A 1 -22.44 2.42 -3.04
C MET A 1 -21.18 2.14 -2.24
N GLY A 2 -20.21 1.42 -2.80
CA GLY A 2 -18.97 1.11 -2.10
C GLY A 2 -17.97 2.25 -2.27
N GLU A 3 -17.18 2.53 -1.24
CA GLU A 3 -16.09 3.49 -1.32
C GLU A 3 -14.86 2.81 -1.93
N LEU A 4 -14.14 3.54 -2.80
CA LEU A 4 -12.94 3.06 -3.46
C LEU A 4 -11.73 3.70 -2.79
N TYR A 5 -10.84 2.86 -2.28
CA TYR A 5 -9.62 3.27 -1.60
C TYR A 5 -8.41 2.84 -2.42
N LEU A 6 -7.53 3.81 -2.71
CA LEU A 6 -6.27 3.57 -3.41
C LEU A 6 -5.16 3.30 -2.39
N TYR A 7 -4.56 2.12 -2.44
CA TYR A 7 -3.43 1.73 -1.60
C TYR A 7 -2.15 1.63 -2.43
N ALA A 8 -1.07 2.20 -1.92
CA ALA A 8 0.26 2.00 -2.47
C ALA A 8 0.91 0.75 -1.85
N ILE A 9 1.47 -0.14 -2.66
CA ILE A 9 2.29 -1.26 -2.20
C ILE A 9 3.75 -0.83 -2.27
N MET A 10 4.38 -0.68 -1.12
CA MET A 10 5.79 -0.29 -0.97
C MET A 10 6.68 -1.53 -0.99
N LYS A 11 7.77 -1.49 -1.76
CA LYS A 11 8.85 -2.48 -1.75
C LYS A 11 10.17 -1.79 -1.36
N ALA A 12 10.90 -2.42 -0.46
CA ALA A 12 12.26 -2.05 -0.09
C ALA A 12 13.20 -3.21 -0.43
N GLU A 13 14.40 -2.90 -0.94
CA GLU A 13 15.41 -3.90 -1.27
C GLU A 13 16.23 -4.31 -0.03
N ASN A 14 16.45 -3.38 0.90
CA ASN A 14 17.18 -3.62 2.13
C ASN A 14 16.59 -2.82 3.31
N PRO A 15 15.89 -3.46 4.27
CA PRO A 15 15.56 -4.89 4.30
C PRO A 15 14.62 -5.26 3.16
N ASN A 16 14.72 -6.49 2.63
CA ASN A 16 13.76 -7.00 1.65
C ASN A 16 12.38 -7.09 2.31
N ALA A 17 11.52 -6.13 2.01
CA ALA A 17 10.25 -5.96 2.70
C ALA A 17 9.21 -5.37 1.77
N ILE A 18 7.98 -5.90 1.89
CA ILE A 18 6.82 -5.43 1.16
C ILE A 18 5.75 -5.05 2.19
N ARG A 19 5.25 -3.81 2.09
CA ARG A 19 4.29 -3.23 3.03
C ARG A 19 3.34 -2.29 2.30
N PHE A 20 2.13 -2.15 2.81
CA PHE A 20 1.21 -1.13 2.31
C PHE A 20 1.61 0.24 2.83
N GLY A 21 1.58 1.24 1.94
CA GLY A 21 1.51 2.63 2.34
C GLY A 21 0.34 2.84 3.28
N TRP A 22 0.59 3.56 4.37
CA TRP A 22 -0.43 3.88 5.35
C TRP A 22 -1.16 5.14 4.91
N VAL A 23 -2.47 5.07 4.71
CA VAL A 23 -3.29 6.24 4.36
C VAL A 23 -3.85 6.84 5.64
N SER A 24 -3.57 8.12 5.87
CA SER A 24 -4.12 8.87 7.00
C SER A 24 -5.64 8.98 6.85
N PRO A 25 -6.44 8.50 7.83
CA PRO A 25 -7.90 8.61 7.76
C PRO A 25 -8.40 10.05 7.90
N ILE A 26 -7.56 10.97 8.38
CA ILE A 26 -7.92 12.38 8.60
C ILE A 26 -7.58 13.23 7.37
N THR A 27 -6.41 13.00 6.77
CA THR A 27 -5.87 13.86 5.71
C THR A 27 -5.86 13.22 4.32
N GLY A 28 -6.08 11.91 4.23
CA GLY A 28 -5.98 11.16 2.97
C GLY A 28 -4.55 10.99 2.45
N ILE A 29 -3.54 11.48 3.17
CA ILE A 29 -2.13 11.40 2.75
C ILE A 29 -1.63 9.97 2.91
N THR A 30 -0.98 9.45 1.88
CA THR A 30 -0.28 8.16 1.93
C THR A 30 1.14 8.33 2.48
N TYR A 31 1.50 7.53 3.47
CA TYR A 31 2.83 7.47 4.09
C TYR A 31 3.52 6.15 3.76
N CYS A 32 4.85 6.13 3.80
CA CYS A 32 5.63 4.93 3.56
C CYS A 32 5.29 3.81 4.56
N GLY A 33 4.80 2.67 4.06
CA GLY A 33 4.46 1.50 4.88
C GLY A 33 5.63 0.80 5.58
N ILE A 34 6.86 1.10 5.16
CA ILE A 34 8.08 0.44 5.66
C ILE A 34 8.63 1.19 6.88
N CYS A 35 8.85 2.50 6.75
CA CYS A 35 9.45 3.30 7.81
C CYS A 35 8.51 4.34 8.45
N LEU A 36 7.35 4.62 7.83
CA LEU A 36 6.39 5.67 8.22
C LEU A 36 6.98 7.10 8.32
N GLY A 37 8.23 7.30 7.91
CA GLY A 37 8.95 8.56 8.13
C GLY A 37 8.63 9.68 7.13
N ALA A 38 7.98 9.37 6.00
CA ALA A 38 7.62 10.37 5.00
C ALA A 38 6.33 10.01 4.27
N ALA A 39 5.65 11.06 3.79
CA ALA A 39 4.58 10.93 2.81
C ALA A 39 5.18 10.41 1.48
N VAL A 40 4.38 9.63 0.75
CA VAL A 40 4.76 9.05 -0.54
C VAL A 40 3.61 9.30 -1.50
N THR A 41 3.93 9.75 -2.72
CA THR A 41 2.94 9.86 -3.78
C THR A 41 2.47 8.46 -4.17
N PRO A 42 1.15 8.17 -4.18
CA PRO A 42 0.63 6.87 -4.59
C PRO A 42 0.68 6.73 -6.12
N GLN A 43 1.90 6.62 -6.64
CA GLN A 43 2.22 6.43 -8.05
C GLN A 43 3.32 5.36 -8.16
N VAL A 44 3.15 4.38 -9.04
CA VAL A 44 4.18 3.34 -9.27
C VAL A 44 5.53 3.99 -9.61
N GLY A 45 6.58 3.53 -8.94
CA GLY A 45 7.95 4.06 -9.03
C GLY A 45 8.26 5.21 -8.07
N ALA A 46 7.25 5.81 -7.40
CA ALA A 46 7.50 6.86 -6.42
C ALA A 46 8.32 6.32 -5.23
N GLN A 47 9.34 7.07 -4.81
CA GLN A 47 10.25 6.66 -3.75
C GLN A 47 9.98 7.38 -2.43
N CYS A 48 10.16 6.65 -1.33
CA CYS A 48 10.25 7.22 0.00
C CYS A 48 11.62 7.89 0.15
N GLY A 49 11.62 9.20 0.35
CA GLY A 49 12.84 9.98 0.57
C GLY A 49 13.59 9.69 1.88
N VAL A 50 13.08 8.78 2.73
CA VAL A 50 13.70 8.41 4.01
C VAL A 50 14.39 7.06 3.95
N CYS A 51 13.68 6.00 3.54
CA CYS A 51 14.24 4.64 3.53
C CYS A 51 14.55 4.09 2.13
N GLY A 52 14.29 4.86 1.06
CA GLY A 52 14.52 4.43 -0.32
C GLY A 52 13.54 3.38 -0.85
N ALA A 53 12.56 2.93 -0.03
CA ALA A 53 11.48 2.08 -0.51
C ALA A 53 10.70 2.76 -1.64
N HIS A 54 10.20 2.01 -2.62
CA HIS A 54 9.42 2.56 -3.73
C HIS A 54 8.03 1.94 -3.82
N VAL A 55 7.10 2.63 -4.45
CA VAL A 55 5.78 2.09 -4.78
C VAL A 55 5.94 1.10 -5.93
N ALA A 56 5.84 -0.19 -5.63
CA ALA A 56 5.90 -1.24 -6.64
C ALA A 56 4.57 -1.37 -7.41
N GLN A 57 3.45 -1.14 -6.73
CA GLN A 57 2.12 -1.32 -7.30
C GLN A 57 1.09 -0.44 -6.59
N LEU A 58 -0.02 -0.17 -7.28
CA LEU A 58 -1.21 0.45 -6.71
C LEU A 58 -2.36 -0.55 -6.71
N LEU A 59 -3.19 -0.52 -5.65
CA LEU A 59 -4.33 -1.38 -5.49
C LEU A 59 -5.60 -0.57 -5.20
N ASP A 60 -6.60 -0.73 -6.05
CA ASP A 60 -7.94 -0.16 -5.85
C ASP A 60 -8.81 -1.15 -5.08
N ILE A 61 -8.98 -0.91 -3.77
CA ILE A 61 -9.88 -1.72 -2.96
C ILE A 61 -11.25 -1.05 -2.91
N ARG A 62 -12.25 -1.73 -3.48
CA ARG A 62 -13.65 -1.37 -3.29
C ARG A 62 -14.16 -2.00 -2.00
N ILE A 63 -14.31 -1.19 -0.96
CA ILE A 63 -14.88 -1.66 0.30
C ILE A 63 -16.41 -1.57 0.20
N LYS A 64 -17.08 -2.70 0.41
CA LYS A 64 -18.54 -2.77 0.55
C LYS A 64 -18.88 -2.93 2.04
N GLY A 65 -19.36 -1.87 2.68
CA GLY A 65 -19.78 -1.87 4.09
C GLY A 65 -18.61 -1.66 5.10
N ASP A 66 -18.87 -1.84 6.39
CA ASP A 66 -17.92 -1.54 7.48
C ASP A 66 -16.75 -2.54 7.62
N ASP A 67 -16.72 -3.62 6.83
CA ASP A 67 -15.80 -4.76 7.02
C ASP A 67 -14.51 -4.66 6.20
N TRP A 68 -13.88 -3.48 6.23
CA TRP A 68 -12.63 -3.19 5.51
C TRP A 68 -11.47 -4.14 5.91
N ARG A 69 -11.54 -4.67 7.14
CA ARG A 69 -10.58 -5.65 7.69
C ARG A 69 -10.84 -7.09 7.25
N ARG A 70 -11.77 -7.40 6.36
CA ARG A 70 -11.88 -8.74 5.75
C ARG A 70 -11.59 -8.73 4.26
N THR A 71 -12.01 -7.69 3.56
CA THR A 71 -11.82 -7.55 2.11
C THR A 71 -10.34 -7.58 1.68
N TRP A 72 -9.42 -7.12 2.55
CA TRP A 72 -7.98 -7.09 2.30
C TRP A 72 -7.30 -8.46 2.12
N LYS A 73 -7.74 -9.53 2.80
CA LYS A 73 -7.11 -10.86 2.67
C LYS A 73 -7.55 -11.56 1.40
N ASP A 74 -8.79 -11.32 0.98
CA ASP A 74 -9.38 -11.96 -0.19
C ASP A 74 -9.00 -11.25 -1.49
N ALA A 75 -8.62 -9.96 -1.43
CA ALA A 75 -8.15 -9.18 -2.58
C ALA A 75 -6.76 -9.59 -3.08
N PHE A 76 -5.99 -10.33 -2.28
CA PHE A 76 -4.71 -10.90 -2.68
C PHE A 76 -4.88 -12.37 -3.00
N THR A 77 -4.71 -12.75 -4.26
CA THR A 77 -4.44 -14.16 -4.56
C THR A 77 -3.04 -14.50 -4.07
N ALA A 78 -2.83 -15.73 -3.58
CA ALA A 78 -1.52 -16.18 -3.08
C ALA A 78 -0.41 -16.02 -4.14
N ASP A 79 -0.77 -16.11 -5.42
CA ASP A 79 0.12 -15.86 -6.57
C ASP A 79 0.59 -14.40 -6.69
N GLU A 80 -0.26 -13.41 -6.40
CA GLU A 80 0.14 -11.99 -6.46
C GLU A 80 1.14 -11.63 -5.36
N LEU A 81 0.98 -12.22 -4.17
CA LEU A 81 1.95 -12.10 -3.08
C LEU A 81 3.26 -12.84 -3.39
N ALA A 82 3.20 -13.96 -4.10
CA ALA A 82 4.37 -14.74 -4.50
C ALA A 82 5.16 -14.09 -5.65
N SER A 83 4.47 -13.41 -6.58
CA SER A 83 5.08 -12.74 -7.74
C SER A 83 5.90 -11.49 -7.38
N CYS A 84 5.78 -11.01 -6.14
CA CYS A 84 6.57 -9.89 -5.65
C CYS A 84 7.92 -10.28 -5.01
N GLY A 85 8.21 -11.59 -4.91
CA GLY A 85 9.45 -12.16 -4.37
C GLY A 85 10.68 -11.92 -5.23
#